data_AF-A0A497F6F6-F1
#
_entry.id   AF-A0A497F6F6-F1
#
_cell.length_a   1.000
_cell.length_b   1.000
_cell.length_c   1.000
_cell.angle_alpha   90.00
_cell.angle_beta   90.00
_cell.angle_gamma   90.00
#
_symmetry.space_group_name_H-M   'P 1'
#
loop_
_entity.id
_entity.type
_entity.pdbx_description
1 polymer ?
#
loop_
_entity_poly.entity_id
_entity_poly.type
_entity_poly.pdbx_seq_one_letter_code
_entity_poly.pdbx_strand_id
1 'polypeptide(L)'
;MRSSLVVSWFSVGMRGFSGMIISMLLISFSILNLFLGGFRIGLLRRFLMPTPGVRVRVERFWRAVGRLRFFSQLSLEEFLSSEDRVDACERNLEVAIEALIDVGEFLVARVCCEVPKSYTDIFRILSRYGVLPPDVVGRCIELVKLRNILIHNYVYVSPTDIHGKLSSLCDILINVMGRFLEFMKCRGIDP
;
A
#
# COMPACT_ATOMS: atom_id res chain seq x y z
N MET A 1 52.62 -32.55 9.30
CA MET A 1 51.56 -33.59 9.36
C MET A 1 50.24 -32.99 8.89
N ARG A 2 49.72 -33.55 7.80
CA ARG A 2 48.35 -33.50 7.26
C ARG A 2 47.69 -32.14 7.00
N SER A 3 48.08 -31.56 5.88
CA SER A 3 47.13 -31.12 4.84
C SER A 3 46.48 -32.34 4.15
N SER A 4 45.35 -32.10 3.47
CA SER A 4 44.61 -32.92 2.49
C SER A 4 43.41 -33.76 2.98
N LEU A 5 42.34 -33.69 2.16
CA LEU A 5 41.05 -34.42 2.20
C LEU A 5 40.04 -33.78 3.19
N VAL A 6 39.16 -32.83 2.80
CA VAL A 6 37.94 -33.08 2.02
C VAL A 6 37.59 -31.85 1.14
N VAL A 7 38.41 -31.60 0.12
CA VAL A 7 38.06 -30.78 -1.07
C VAL A 7 37.69 -31.73 -2.22
N SER A 8 36.84 -32.73 -1.95
CA SER A 8 36.69 -33.91 -2.84
C SER A 8 35.28 -34.16 -3.38
N TRP A 9 34.45 -33.11 -3.56
CA TRP A 9 33.14 -33.31 -4.21
C TRP A 9 32.75 -32.27 -5.28
N PHE A 10 33.68 -31.42 -5.73
CA PHE A 10 33.42 -30.52 -6.87
C PHE A 10 34.56 -30.50 -7.90
N SER A 11 35.15 -31.66 -8.16
CA SER A 11 36.07 -31.81 -9.30
C SER A 11 35.97 -33.21 -9.92
N VAL A 12 34.79 -33.55 -10.44
CA VAL A 12 34.68 -34.52 -11.54
C VAL A 12 33.69 -33.97 -12.55
N GLY A 13 34.22 -33.52 -13.69
CA GLY A 13 33.43 -33.20 -14.87
C GLY A 13 33.16 -31.72 -15.12
N MET A 14 34.20 -30.92 -15.36
CA MET A 14 34.22 -29.81 -16.34
C MET A 14 35.63 -29.18 -16.34
N ARG A 15 36.63 -29.92 -16.82
CA ARG A 15 37.88 -29.30 -17.29
C ARG A 15 37.60 -28.74 -18.68
N GLY A 16 37.77 -27.44 -18.88
CA GLY A 16 37.78 -26.87 -20.23
C GLY A 16 37.09 -25.54 -20.42
N PHE A 17 36.63 -24.86 -19.38
CA PHE A 17 36.11 -23.51 -19.53
C PHE A 17 36.69 -22.55 -18.49
N SER A 18 37.49 -21.63 -19.02
CA SER A 18 38.30 -20.57 -18.41
C SER A 18 37.71 -19.95 -17.14
N GLY A 19 38.58 -19.56 -16.21
CA GLY A 19 38.26 -18.72 -15.04
C GLY A 19 37.51 -17.43 -15.38
N MET A 20 37.46 -17.03 -16.66
CA MET A 20 36.53 -16.02 -17.16
C MET A 20 35.05 -16.35 -16.90
N ILE A 21 34.61 -17.61 -17.00
CA ILE A 21 33.19 -17.96 -16.84
C ILE A 21 32.75 -17.92 -15.37
N ILE A 22 33.61 -18.34 -14.45
CA ILE A 22 33.33 -18.21 -13.01
C ILE A 22 33.32 -16.73 -12.60
N SER A 23 34.23 -15.92 -13.17
CA SER A 23 34.20 -14.46 -12.97
C SER A 23 32.97 -13.81 -13.61
N MET A 24 32.53 -14.25 -14.80
CA MET A 24 31.32 -13.76 -15.47
C MET A 24 30.04 -14.16 -14.74
N LEU A 25 30.01 -15.31 -14.06
CA LEU A 25 28.89 -15.76 -13.22
C LEU A 25 28.81 -14.95 -11.92
N LEU A 26 29.94 -14.64 -11.29
CA LEU A 26 29.99 -13.79 -10.09
C LEU A 26 29.72 -12.31 -10.42
N ILE A 27 30.19 -11.84 -11.58
CA ILE A 27 29.84 -10.51 -12.12
C ILE A 27 28.37 -10.50 -12.54
N SER A 28 27.83 -11.57 -13.12
CA SER A 28 26.39 -11.68 -13.40
C SER A 28 25.57 -11.71 -12.12
N PHE A 29 26.02 -12.36 -11.04
CA PHE A 29 25.32 -12.35 -9.75
C PHE A 29 25.42 -11.00 -9.03
N SER A 30 26.54 -10.29 -9.21
CA SER A 30 26.74 -8.94 -8.65
C SER A 30 26.00 -7.87 -9.47
N ILE A 31 25.96 -7.99 -10.80
CA ILE A 31 25.16 -7.15 -11.70
C ILE A 31 23.68 -7.48 -11.53
N LEU A 32 23.31 -8.75 -11.31
CA LEU A 32 21.94 -9.14 -10.95
C LEU A 32 21.57 -8.53 -9.59
N ASN A 33 22.46 -8.50 -8.60
CA ASN A 33 22.21 -7.76 -7.35
C ASN A 33 22.28 -6.23 -7.50
N LEU A 34 22.96 -5.69 -8.51
CA LEU A 34 22.97 -4.26 -8.84
C LEU A 34 21.69 -3.84 -9.61
N PHE A 35 21.17 -4.72 -10.46
CA PHE A 35 19.89 -4.57 -11.16
C PHE A 35 18.70 -4.88 -10.23
N LEU A 36 18.87 -5.81 -9.29
CA LEU A 36 17.89 -6.15 -8.26
C LEU A 36 18.05 -5.29 -7.00
N GLY A 37 19.11 -4.47 -6.90
CA GLY A 37 19.34 -3.50 -5.81
C GLY A 37 18.33 -2.33 -5.81
N GLY A 38 17.51 -2.24 -6.85
CA GLY A 38 16.31 -1.41 -6.92
C GLY A 38 15.01 -2.22 -7.09
N PHE A 39 15.06 -3.55 -7.07
CA PHE A 39 13.87 -4.41 -7.06
C PHE A 39 13.23 -4.34 -5.68
N ARG A 40 12.48 -3.25 -5.50
CA ARG A 40 11.60 -3.07 -4.38
C ARG A 40 10.78 -4.33 -4.18
N ILE A 41 10.86 -4.82 -2.95
CA ILE A 41 10.07 -5.88 -2.30
C ILE A 41 8.55 -5.77 -2.58
N GLY A 42 8.07 -4.69 -3.19
CA GLY A 42 6.71 -4.55 -3.74
C GLY A 42 6.39 -5.43 -4.96
N LEU A 43 7.35 -5.84 -5.79
CA LEU A 43 7.05 -6.63 -7.00
C LEU A 43 6.67 -8.09 -6.67
N LEU A 44 7.29 -8.69 -5.65
CA LEU A 44 6.95 -10.07 -5.24
C LEU A 44 5.64 -10.15 -4.44
N ARG A 45 5.20 -9.05 -3.80
CA ARG A 45 3.85 -8.98 -3.20
C ARG A 45 2.73 -8.95 -4.25
N ARG A 46 3.06 -8.57 -5.50
CA ARG A 46 2.14 -8.26 -6.61
C ARG A 46 1.60 -9.48 -7.37
N PHE A 47 2.15 -10.67 -7.14
CA PHE A 47 1.77 -11.89 -7.87
C PHE A 47 1.21 -13.00 -6.95
N LEU A 48 1.27 -12.85 -5.62
CA LEU A 48 1.07 -13.94 -4.66
C LEU A 48 0.10 -13.61 -3.50
N MET A 49 -0.79 -12.63 -3.66
CA MET A 49 -1.97 -12.57 -2.81
C MET A 49 -3.21 -12.83 -3.67
N PRO A 50 -4.01 -13.87 -3.38
CA PRO A 50 -5.38 -13.89 -3.85
C PRO A 50 -6.06 -12.71 -3.15
N THR A 51 -6.15 -11.58 -3.84
CA THR A 51 -6.92 -10.43 -3.34
C THR A 51 -8.35 -10.92 -3.12
N PRO A 52 -8.96 -10.65 -1.95
CA PRO A 52 -10.41 -10.47 -1.93
C PRO A 52 -10.75 -9.53 -3.08
N GLY A 53 -11.76 -9.85 -3.89
CA GLY A 53 -12.15 -9.00 -5.03
C GLY A 53 -12.29 -7.54 -4.60
N VAL A 54 -12.12 -6.61 -5.54
CA VAL A 54 -12.20 -5.15 -5.28
C VAL A 54 -13.52 -4.83 -4.54
N ARG A 55 -14.60 -5.56 -4.84
CA ARG A 55 -15.86 -5.61 -4.09
C ARG A 55 -15.70 -5.73 -2.57
N VAL A 56 -14.93 -6.70 -2.10
CA VAL A 56 -14.73 -6.95 -0.66
C VAL A 56 -13.98 -5.78 -0.02
N ARG A 57 -13.06 -5.15 -0.75
CA ARG A 57 -12.36 -3.94 -0.29
C ARG A 57 -13.32 -2.76 -0.15
N VAL A 58 -14.21 -2.58 -1.12
CA VAL A 58 -15.26 -1.56 -1.10
C VAL A 58 -16.24 -1.81 0.06
N GLU A 59 -16.70 -3.04 0.28
CA GLU A 59 -17.57 -3.39 1.40
C GLU A 59 -16.90 -3.13 2.76
N ARG A 60 -15.63 -3.51 2.89
CA ARG A 60 -14.84 -3.27 4.10
C ARG A 60 -14.64 -1.78 4.35
N PHE A 61 -14.42 -1.00 3.30
CA PHE A 61 -14.33 0.46 3.36
C PHE A 61 -15.62 1.06 3.94
N TRP A 62 -16.78 0.69 3.41
CA TRP A 62 -18.07 1.24 3.87
C TRP A 62 -18.37 0.86 5.32
N ARG A 63 -18.05 -0.38 5.73
CA ARG A 63 -18.16 -0.79 7.14
C ARG A 63 -17.28 0.07 8.04
N ALA A 64 -16.03 0.32 7.64
CA ALA A 64 -15.11 1.13 8.41
C ALA A 64 -15.58 2.58 8.53
N VAL A 65 -15.97 3.21 7.41
CA VAL A 65 -16.49 4.58 7.41
C VAL A 65 -17.77 4.69 8.25
N GLY A 66 -18.65 3.68 8.24
CA GLY A 66 -19.82 3.65 9.12
C GLY A 66 -19.45 3.73 10.60
N ARG A 67 -18.41 3.00 11.03
CA ARG A 67 -17.86 3.08 12.39
C ARG A 67 -17.26 4.46 12.69
N LEU A 68 -16.50 5.02 11.74
CA LEU A 68 -15.90 6.35 11.90
C LEU A 68 -16.96 7.45 12.04
N ARG A 69 -18.05 7.37 11.28
CA ARG A 69 -19.19 8.29 11.41
C ARG A 69 -19.84 8.21 12.78
N PHE A 70 -20.05 7.00 13.30
CA PHE A 70 -20.54 6.82 14.66
C PHE A 70 -19.63 7.51 15.69
N PHE A 71 -18.31 7.30 15.62
CA PHE A 71 -17.37 7.94 16.53
C PHE A 71 -17.34 9.48 16.37
N SER A 72 -17.51 9.99 15.14
CA SER A 72 -17.55 11.44 14.88
C SER A 72 -18.75 12.16 15.47
N GLN A 73 -19.80 11.42 15.84
CA GLN A 73 -21.02 11.96 16.44
C GLN A 73 -20.98 11.97 17.97
N LEU A 74 -20.05 11.24 18.58
CA LEU A 74 -19.84 11.28 20.03
C LEU A 74 -19.25 12.63 20.42
N SER A 75 -19.62 13.12 21.60
CA SER A 75 -18.86 14.21 22.23
C SER A 75 -17.41 13.78 22.46
N LEU A 76 -16.50 14.76 22.58
CA LEU A 76 -15.09 14.47 22.86
C LEU A 76 -14.94 13.68 24.18
N GLU A 77 -15.73 14.03 25.20
CA GLU A 77 -15.72 13.36 26.50
C GLU A 77 -16.14 11.89 26.39
N GLU A 78 -17.24 11.60 25.68
CA GLU A 78 -17.67 10.22 25.42
C GLU A 78 -16.66 9.45 24.58
N PHE A 79 -16.04 10.08 23.58
CA PHE A 79 -15.04 9.42 22.76
C PHE A 79 -13.81 9.01 23.58
N LEU A 80 -13.31 9.92 24.42
CA LEU A 80 -12.13 9.70 25.27
C LEU A 80 -12.40 8.86 26.52
N SER A 81 -13.68 8.62 26.88
CA SER A 81 -14.03 7.83 28.06
C SER A 81 -13.72 6.33 27.92
N SER A 82 -13.22 5.88 26.76
CA SER A 82 -12.94 4.47 26.49
C SER A 82 -11.79 4.33 25.49
N GLU A 83 -10.69 3.74 25.93
CA GLU A 83 -9.53 3.43 25.08
C GLU A 83 -9.93 2.53 23.90
N ASP A 84 -10.81 1.55 24.13
CA ASP A 84 -11.36 0.70 23.05
C ASP A 84 -12.04 1.51 21.93
N ARG A 85 -12.68 2.65 22.24
CA ARG A 85 -13.28 3.52 21.22
C ARG A 85 -12.23 4.24 20.39
N VAL A 86 -11.17 4.71 21.05
CA VAL A 86 -10.02 5.36 20.41
C VAL A 86 -9.32 4.36 19.48
N ASP A 87 -8.95 3.20 20.00
CA ASP A 87 -8.27 2.13 19.24
C ASP A 87 -9.12 1.66 18.07
N ALA A 88 -10.43 1.47 18.29
CA ALA A 88 -11.35 1.11 17.21
C ALA A 88 -11.45 2.22 16.16
N CYS A 89 -11.44 3.49 16.54
CA CYS A 89 -11.45 4.61 15.60
C CYS A 89 -10.19 4.64 14.74
N GLU A 90 -9.01 4.57 15.35
CA GLU A 90 -7.72 4.52 14.66
C GLU A 90 -7.65 3.33 13.69
N ARG A 91 -8.06 2.15 14.15
CA ARG A 91 -8.08 0.95 13.31
C ARG A 91 -9.03 1.09 12.12
N ASN A 92 -10.20 1.70 12.31
CA ASN A 92 -11.14 1.92 11.21
C ASN A 92 -10.64 2.99 10.23
N LEU A 93 -9.87 4.00 10.68
CA LEU A 93 -9.19 4.96 9.80
C LEU A 93 -8.16 4.26 8.92
N GLU A 94 -7.29 3.44 9.51
CA GLU A 94 -6.33 2.64 8.75
C GLU A 94 -7.02 1.77 7.70
N VAL A 95 -8.08 1.04 8.10
CA VAL A 95 -8.81 0.14 7.20
C VAL A 95 -9.45 0.90 6.04
N ALA A 96 -10.07 2.06 6.31
CA ALA A 96 -10.68 2.87 5.26
C ALA A 96 -9.63 3.43 4.28
N ILE A 97 -8.49 3.91 4.79
CA ILE A 97 -7.42 4.47 3.95
C ILE A 97 -6.73 3.35 3.14
N GLU A 98 -6.45 2.19 3.74
CA GLU A 98 -5.87 1.04 3.03
C GLU A 98 -6.80 0.56 1.91
N ALA A 99 -8.10 0.45 2.16
CA ALA A 99 -9.07 0.05 1.15
C ALA A 99 -9.13 1.07 -0.01
N LEU A 100 -9.00 2.37 0.27
CA LEU A 100 -8.87 3.40 -0.77
C LEU A 100 -7.61 3.21 -1.62
N ILE A 101 -6.48 2.92 -0.99
CA ILE A 101 -5.21 2.64 -1.67
C ILE A 101 -5.36 1.40 -2.55
N ASP A 102 -5.92 0.31 -2.03
CA ASP A 102 -6.12 -0.96 -2.76
C ASP A 102 -7.00 -0.76 -4.01
N VAL A 103 -8.13 -0.06 -3.86
CA VAL A 103 -9.06 0.23 -4.98
C VAL A 103 -8.40 1.18 -6.00
N GLY A 104 -7.66 2.18 -5.52
CA GLY A 104 -6.90 3.09 -6.38
C GLY A 104 -5.80 2.37 -7.16
N GLU A 105 -5.06 1.46 -6.54
CA GLU A 105 -4.02 0.65 -7.20
C GLU A 105 -4.63 -0.24 -8.28
N PHE A 106 -5.79 -0.86 -8.00
CA PHE A 106 -6.53 -1.61 -9.00
C PHE A 106 -6.90 -0.74 -10.21
N LEU A 107 -7.42 0.47 -10.00
CA LEU A 107 -7.75 1.40 -11.08
C LEU A 107 -6.53 1.80 -11.91
N VAL A 108 -5.40 2.11 -11.24
CA VAL A 108 -4.15 2.44 -11.92
C VAL A 108 -3.68 1.27 -12.79
N ALA A 109 -3.68 0.05 -12.24
CA ALA A 109 -3.27 -1.14 -12.97
C ALA A 109 -4.20 -1.46 -14.15
N ARG A 110 -5.52 -1.26 -13.98
CA ARG A 110 -6.53 -1.65 -14.98
C ARG A 110 -6.71 -0.62 -16.09
N VAL A 111 -6.56 0.67 -15.80
CA VAL A 111 -6.95 1.76 -16.71
C VAL A 111 -5.77 2.63 -17.12
N CYS A 112 -4.83 2.88 -16.20
CA CYS A 112 -3.72 3.81 -16.47
C CYS A 112 -2.51 3.10 -17.08
N CYS A 113 -2.35 1.79 -16.82
CA CYS A 113 -1.19 0.99 -17.23
C CYS A 113 0.15 1.56 -16.72
N GLU A 114 0.12 2.30 -15.61
CA GLU A 114 1.29 2.86 -14.95
C GLU A 114 1.66 2.03 -13.70
N VAL A 115 2.94 2.10 -13.30
CA VAL A 115 3.41 1.49 -12.05
C VAL A 115 3.65 2.61 -11.03
N PRO A 116 2.82 2.70 -9.97
CA PRO A 116 3.01 3.73 -8.96
C PRO A 116 4.31 3.51 -8.18
N LYS A 117 5.09 4.57 -7.98
CA LYS A 117 6.31 4.56 -7.17
C LYS A 117 6.04 4.69 -5.67
N SER A 118 4.82 4.97 -5.25
CA SER A 118 4.41 5.00 -3.84
C SER A 118 2.90 5.01 -3.75
N TYR A 119 2.34 4.82 -2.55
CA TYR A 119 0.90 4.99 -2.33
C TYR A 119 0.42 6.40 -2.66
N THR A 120 1.23 7.44 -2.43
CA THR A 120 0.88 8.81 -2.84
C THR A 120 0.83 8.99 -4.37
N ASP A 121 1.60 8.18 -5.10
CA ASP A 121 1.69 8.25 -6.55
C ASP A 121 0.41 7.72 -7.23
N ILE A 122 -0.28 6.77 -6.59
CA ILE A 122 -1.59 6.27 -7.02
C ILE A 122 -2.55 7.44 -7.26
N PHE A 123 -2.71 8.32 -6.27
CA PHE A 123 -3.64 9.45 -6.37
C PHE A 123 -3.21 10.50 -7.41
N ARG A 124 -1.89 10.69 -7.61
CA ARG A 124 -1.37 11.57 -8.66
C ARG A 124 -1.67 11.02 -10.06
N ILE A 125 -1.45 9.72 -10.27
CA ILE A 125 -1.77 9.03 -11.53
C ILE A 125 -3.27 9.15 -11.79
N LEU A 126 -4.11 8.76 -10.83
CA LEU A 126 -5.57 8.80 -10.97
C LEU A 126 -6.08 10.21 -11.31
N SER A 127 -5.44 11.26 -10.79
CA SER A 127 -5.79 12.63 -11.16
C SER A 127 -5.40 13.01 -12.60
N ARG A 128 -4.21 12.60 -13.08
CA ARG A 128 -3.81 12.82 -14.48
C ARG A 128 -4.76 12.16 -15.49
N TYR A 129 -5.38 11.04 -15.11
CA TYR A 129 -6.36 10.31 -15.93
C TYR A 129 -7.82 10.77 -15.71
N GLY A 130 -8.03 11.87 -14.98
CA GLY A 130 -9.35 12.46 -14.77
C GLY A 130 -10.27 11.67 -13.81
N VAL A 131 -9.73 10.72 -13.04
CA VAL A 131 -10.49 10.00 -12.00
C VAL A 131 -10.71 10.91 -10.80
N LEU A 132 -9.69 11.68 -10.43
CA LEU A 132 -9.72 12.61 -9.30
C LEU A 132 -9.42 14.03 -9.75
N PRO A 133 -10.14 15.02 -9.23
CA PRO A 133 -9.82 16.40 -9.53
C PRO A 133 -8.49 16.79 -8.80
N PRO A 134 -7.66 17.67 -9.40
CA PRO A 134 -6.32 17.96 -8.87
C PRO A 134 -6.30 18.50 -7.43
N ASP A 135 -7.33 19.25 -7.02
CA ASP A 135 -7.49 19.83 -5.68
C ASP A 135 -7.69 18.78 -4.58
N VAL A 136 -8.21 17.59 -4.93
CA VAL A 136 -8.42 16.48 -4.00
C VAL A 136 -7.13 15.71 -3.72
N VAL A 137 -6.17 15.72 -4.64
CA VAL A 137 -4.93 14.92 -4.54
C VAL A 137 -4.14 15.24 -3.28
N GLY A 138 -4.03 16.52 -2.92
CA GLY A 138 -3.33 16.95 -1.70
C GLY A 138 -3.93 16.30 -0.46
N ARG A 139 -5.26 16.26 -0.36
CA ARG A 139 -5.95 15.62 0.77
C ARG A 139 -5.75 14.12 0.80
N CYS A 140 -5.73 13.45 -0.36
CA CYS A 140 -5.42 12.01 -0.42
C CYS A 140 -4.01 11.69 0.04
N ILE A 141 -3.04 12.55 -0.27
CA ILE A 141 -1.66 12.40 0.20
C ILE A 141 -1.60 12.48 1.73
N GLU A 142 -2.33 13.42 2.33
CA GLU A 142 -2.42 13.52 3.79
C GLU A 142 -3.09 12.29 4.43
N LEU A 143 -4.08 11.66 3.78
CA LEU A 143 -4.63 10.38 4.23
C LEU A 143 -3.57 9.28 4.26
N VAL A 144 -2.76 9.15 3.21
CA VAL A 144 -1.67 8.16 3.16
C VAL A 144 -0.67 8.39 4.30
N LYS A 145 -0.31 9.66 4.55
CA LYS A 145 0.58 10.02 5.67
C LYS A 145 -0.05 9.67 7.02
N LEU A 146 -1.33 9.99 7.23
CA LEU A 146 -2.05 9.65 8.45
C LEU A 146 -2.01 8.15 8.71
N ARG A 147 -2.32 7.32 7.72
CA ARG A 147 -2.24 5.84 7.84
C ARG A 147 -0.82 5.38 8.19
N ASN A 148 0.22 6.00 7.65
CA ASN A 148 1.60 5.66 8.02
C ASN A 148 1.93 6.05 9.46
N ILE A 149 1.41 7.18 9.94
CA ILE A 149 1.59 7.60 11.32
C ILE A 149 0.91 6.63 12.28
N LEU A 150 -0.36 6.29 12.02
CA LEU A 150 -1.14 5.35 12.86
C LEU A 150 -0.49 3.96 12.96
N ILE A 151 0.15 3.48 11.87
CA ILE A 151 0.74 2.13 11.85
C ILE A 151 2.13 2.07 12.47
N HIS A 152 2.94 3.10 12.25
CA HIS A 152 4.34 3.08 12.65
C HIS A 152 4.61 3.82 13.95
N ASN A 153 3.64 4.60 14.46
CA ASN A 153 3.72 5.35 15.71
C ASN A 153 4.99 6.22 15.85
N TYR A 154 5.61 6.62 14.73
CA TYR A 154 6.84 7.43 14.76
C TYR A 154 6.55 8.89 15.13
N VAL A 155 5.29 9.31 15.05
CA VAL A 155 4.76 10.58 15.54
C VAL A 155 3.51 10.26 16.34
N TYR A 156 3.43 10.80 17.56
CA TYR A 156 2.22 10.72 18.36
C TYR A 156 1.15 11.65 17.77
N VAL A 157 -0.05 11.12 17.53
CA VAL A 157 -1.24 11.90 17.16
C VAL A 157 -2.21 11.77 18.31
N SER A 158 -2.66 12.89 18.88
CA SER A 158 -3.56 12.82 20.02
C SER A 158 -4.95 12.32 19.58
N PRO A 159 -5.63 11.51 20.39
CA PRO A 159 -7.02 11.10 20.13
C PRO A 159 -7.96 12.30 19.95
N THR A 160 -7.70 13.40 20.66
CA THR A 160 -8.42 14.67 20.51
C THR A 160 -8.27 15.27 19.11
N ASP A 161 -7.06 15.29 18.56
CA ASP A 161 -6.81 15.79 17.20
C ASP A 161 -7.49 14.93 16.14
N ILE A 162 -7.50 13.61 16.33
CA ILE A 162 -8.18 12.66 15.45
C ILE A 162 -9.68 12.94 15.47
N HIS A 163 -10.29 12.99 16.67
CA HIS A 163 -11.72 13.24 16.83
C HIS A 163 -12.15 14.57 16.20
N GLY A 164 -11.40 15.65 16.45
CA GLY A 164 -11.69 16.98 15.89
C GLY A 164 -11.65 17.04 14.35
N LYS A 165 -10.91 16.14 13.70
CA LYS A 165 -10.83 16.05 12.23
C LYS A 165 -11.70 14.96 11.64
N LEU A 166 -12.28 14.08 12.46
CA LEU A 166 -12.85 12.81 12.04
C LEU A 166 -13.99 12.95 11.04
N SER A 167 -14.87 13.95 11.23
CA SER A 167 -15.96 14.22 10.29
C SER A 167 -15.43 14.60 8.90
N SER A 168 -14.46 15.52 8.85
CA SER A 168 -13.83 15.95 7.59
C SER A 168 -13.05 14.84 6.89
N LEU A 169 -12.47 13.91 7.68
CA LEU A 169 -11.82 12.69 7.18
C LEU A 169 -12.85 11.75 6.55
N CYS A 170 -13.98 11.51 7.21
CA CYS A 170 -15.07 10.72 6.64
C CYS A 170 -15.56 11.31 5.30
N ASP A 171 -15.72 12.64 5.22
CA ASP A 171 -16.20 13.30 4.00
C ASP A 171 -15.25 13.08 2.82
N ILE A 172 -13.94 13.25 3.02
CA ILE A 172 -12.96 13.04 1.95
C ILE A 172 -12.86 11.56 1.56
N LEU A 173 -12.88 10.64 2.53
CA LEU A 173 -12.85 9.21 2.27
C LEU A 173 -14.03 8.82 1.35
N ILE A 174 -15.25 9.24 1.72
CA ILE A 174 -16.47 8.96 0.97
C ILE A 174 -16.42 9.59 -0.42
N ASN A 175 -15.97 10.84 -0.53
CA ASN A 175 -15.87 11.53 -1.81
C ASN A 175 -14.95 10.79 -2.78
N VAL A 176 -13.75 10.40 -2.33
CA VAL A 176 -12.75 9.74 -3.17
C VAL A 176 -13.23 8.36 -3.60
N MET A 177 -13.77 7.55 -2.67
CA MET A 177 -14.33 6.24 -3.01
C MET A 177 -15.51 6.36 -3.97
N GLY A 178 -16.39 7.34 -3.77
CA GLY A 178 -17.51 7.62 -4.68
C GLY A 178 -17.04 7.89 -6.11
N ARG A 179 -16.00 8.70 -6.27
CA ARG A 179 -15.38 8.98 -7.59
C ARG A 179 -14.78 7.73 -8.22
N PHE A 180 -14.12 6.87 -7.44
CA PHE A 180 -13.59 5.60 -7.95
C PHE A 180 -14.72 4.72 -8.51
N LEU A 181 -15.80 4.56 -7.75
CA LEU A 181 -16.94 3.74 -8.16
C LEU A 181 -17.69 4.33 -9.35
N GLU A 182 -17.87 5.65 -9.40
CA GLU A 182 -18.46 6.35 -10.55
C GLU A 182 -17.61 6.14 -11.81
N PHE A 183 -16.29 6.31 -11.70
CA PHE A 183 -15.37 6.11 -12.81
C PHE A 183 -15.38 4.65 -13.33
N MET A 184 -15.43 3.66 -12.42
CA MET A 184 -15.58 2.25 -12.76
C MET A 184 -16.88 1.99 -13.52
N LYS A 185 -18.00 2.50 -12.99
CA LYS A 185 -19.33 2.38 -13.60
C LYS A 185 -19.37 2.95 -15.01
N CYS A 186 -18.83 4.15 -15.23
CA CYS A 186 -18.78 4.79 -16.55
C CYS A 186 -17.97 4.01 -17.59
N ARG A 187 -17.10 3.08 -17.16
CA ARG A 187 -16.29 2.21 -18.04
C ARG A 187 -16.72 0.75 -18.04
N GLY A 188 -17.84 0.41 -17.39
CA GLY A 188 -18.31 -0.97 -17.28
C GLY A 188 -17.34 -1.88 -16.50
N ILE A 189 -16.57 -1.31 -15.57
CA ILE A 189 -15.68 -2.07 -14.69
C ILE A 189 -16.48 -2.44 -13.45
N ASP A 190 -16.62 -3.74 -13.18
CA ASP A 190 -17.22 -4.24 -11.95
C ASP A 190 -16.14 -4.33 -10.84
N PRO A 191 -16.34 -3.69 -9.67
CA PRO A 191 -15.48 -3.90 -8.51
C PRO A 191 -15.62 -5.33 -7.97
#